data_AF-A0A2W0BJ32-F1
#
_entry.id   AF-A0A2W0BJ32-F1
#
_cell.length_a   1.000
_cell.length_b   1.000
_cell.length_c   1.000
_cell.angle_alpha   90.00
_cell.angle_beta   90.00
_cell.angle_gamma   90.00
#
_symmetry.space_group_name_H-M   'P 1'
#
loop_
_entity.id
_entity.type
_entity.pdbx_description
1 polymer ?
#
loop_
_entity_poly.entity_id
_entity_poly.type
_entity_poly.pdbx_seq_one_letter_code
_entity_poly.pdbx_strand_id
1 'polypeptide(L)'
;MKRVIRNIGSLLLAGIITAPVALYAQDRDHDRDDHNRDKNSRVYDPYRHDYHNWNDDEDRTYRQWYGQTYNGRDYRDYKKLSKKDQRAYWTYRHDHDKDHDHDNDRH
;
A
#
# COMPACT_ATOMS: atom_id res chain seq x y z
N MET A 1 -12.65 36.00 -60.99
CA MET A 1 -12.58 34.52 -60.97
C MET A 1 -11.26 34.12 -60.31
N LYS A 2 -11.29 33.24 -59.27
CA LYS A 2 -10.19 32.36 -58.79
C LYS A 2 -8.88 33.05 -58.33
N ARG A 3 -8.24 32.78 -57.20
CA ARG A 3 -8.34 31.78 -56.12
C ARG A 3 -7.50 32.33 -54.94
N VAL A 4 -8.04 32.20 -53.73
CA VAL A 4 -7.40 32.40 -52.43
C VAL A 4 -6.31 31.34 -52.17
N ILE A 5 -5.13 31.74 -51.68
CA ILE A 5 -4.26 30.87 -50.87
C ILE A 5 -3.64 31.75 -49.78
N ARG A 6 -4.06 31.51 -48.53
CA ARG A 6 -3.65 32.21 -47.32
C ARG A 6 -2.75 31.28 -46.52
N ASN A 7 -1.54 31.76 -46.18
CA ASN A 7 -0.57 31.06 -45.34
C ASN A 7 -1.13 30.88 -43.93
N ILE A 8 -1.16 29.64 -43.42
CA ILE A 8 -1.33 29.39 -41.97
C ILE A 8 -0.41 28.23 -41.59
N GLY A 9 0.61 28.55 -40.80
CA GLY A 9 1.56 27.62 -40.22
C GLY A 9 1.06 26.99 -38.91
N SER A 10 1.50 25.74 -38.73
CA SER A 10 1.78 24.98 -37.51
C SER A 10 0.80 24.95 -36.31
N LEU A 11 0.27 23.73 -36.10
CA LEU A 11 0.33 22.92 -34.86
C LEU A 11 0.40 23.65 -33.51
N LEU A 12 -0.69 23.58 -32.73
CA LEU A 12 -0.65 23.32 -31.29
C LEU A 12 -1.89 22.51 -30.89
N LEU A 13 -1.69 21.23 -30.58
CA LEU A 13 -2.70 20.34 -30.03
C LEU A 13 -2.69 20.49 -28.50
N ALA A 14 -3.58 21.32 -27.95
CA ALA A 14 -3.80 21.41 -26.52
C ALA A 14 -5.17 20.80 -26.19
N GLY A 15 -5.16 19.53 -25.81
CA GLY A 15 -6.34 18.85 -25.27
C GLY A 15 -6.49 19.14 -23.79
N ILE A 16 -7.58 19.79 -23.40
CA ILE A 16 -8.05 19.78 -22.01
C ILE A 16 -9.51 19.33 -22.06
N ILE A 17 -9.72 18.03 -21.89
CA ILE A 17 -11.05 17.46 -21.67
C ILE A 17 -11.32 17.61 -20.17
N THR A 18 -12.10 18.63 -19.83
CA THR A 18 -12.65 18.78 -18.48
C THR A 18 -13.94 17.96 -18.42
N ALA A 19 -13.88 16.79 -17.81
CA ALA A 19 -15.07 16.07 -17.38
C ALA A 19 -14.92 15.70 -15.89
N PRO A 20 -15.86 16.08 -15.02
CA PRO A 20 -15.86 15.64 -13.64
C PRO A 20 -16.25 14.17 -13.61
N VAL A 21 -15.27 13.29 -13.46
CA VAL A 21 -15.54 11.88 -13.18
C VAL A 21 -15.71 11.74 -11.66
N ALA A 22 -16.93 12.02 -11.18
CA ALA A 22 -17.34 11.61 -9.84
C ALA A 22 -17.61 10.10 -9.87
N LEU A 23 -16.55 9.29 -9.84
CA LEU A 23 -16.67 7.87 -9.51
C LEU A 23 -16.81 7.76 -8.00
N TYR A 24 -18.03 7.90 -7.50
CA TYR A 24 -18.42 7.13 -6.32
C TYR A 24 -18.48 5.68 -6.79
N ALA A 25 -17.36 4.98 -6.68
CA ALA A 25 -17.40 3.54 -6.54
C ALA A 25 -18.08 3.28 -5.19
N GLN A 26 -19.41 3.22 -5.23
CA GLN A 26 -20.17 2.54 -4.20
C GLN A 26 -19.60 1.14 -4.14
N ASP A 27 -19.08 0.78 -2.97
CA ASP A 27 -18.78 -0.58 -2.55
C ASP A 27 -19.92 -1.50 -2.98
N ARG A 28 -19.74 -2.14 -4.13
CA ARG A 28 -20.51 -3.28 -4.56
C ARG A 28 -19.48 -4.30 -4.97
N ASP A 29 -19.70 -5.49 -4.45
CA ASP A 29 -18.99 -6.72 -4.75
C ASP A 29 -17.71 -6.90 -3.93
N HIS A 30 -17.84 -7.59 -2.80
CA HIS A 30 -17.31 -8.95 -2.81
C HIS A 30 -18.09 -9.87 -1.88
N ASP A 31 -18.70 -10.84 -2.53
CA ASP A 31 -19.23 -12.05 -1.97
C ASP A 31 -18.23 -12.77 -1.07
N ARG A 32 -18.83 -13.51 -0.16
CA ARG A 32 -18.20 -14.41 0.80
C ARG A 32 -17.55 -15.57 0.04
N ASP A 33 -16.30 -15.43 -0.37
CA ASP A 33 -15.49 -16.56 -0.85
C ASP A 33 -14.37 -16.89 0.15
N ASP A 34 -14.71 -17.82 1.03
CA ASP A 34 -13.94 -18.45 2.11
C ASP A 34 -12.91 -19.48 1.57
N HIS A 35 -12.14 -19.13 0.53
CA HIS A 35 -11.20 -20.08 -0.10
C HIS A 35 -9.83 -19.46 -0.48
N ASN A 36 -9.41 -18.39 0.20
CA ASN A 36 -8.05 -17.88 0.01
C ASN A 36 -7.49 -17.20 1.26
N ARG A 37 -7.22 -18.00 2.29
CA ARG A 37 -6.65 -17.54 3.57
C ARG A 37 -5.26 -16.90 3.42
N ASP A 38 -4.62 -17.04 2.27
CA ASP A 38 -3.23 -16.66 2.02
C ASP A 38 -3.01 -15.41 1.14
N LYS A 39 -4.03 -14.85 0.46
CA LYS A 39 -3.76 -13.87 -0.62
C LYS A 39 -3.95 -12.38 -0.35
N ASN A 40 -4.62 -11.92 0.70
CA ASN A 40 -4.83 -10.46 0.83
C ASN A 40 -5.29 -10.00 2.22
N SER A 41 -4.71 -10.53 3.30
CA SER A 41 -4.95 -9.96 4.63
C SER A 41 -4.22 -8.62 4.75
N ARG A 42 -4.77 -7.55 4.18
CA ARG A 42 -4.24 -6.19 4.35
C ARG A 42 -4.49 -5.73 5.78
N VAL A 43 -3.45 -5.26 6.43
CA VAL A 43 -3.49 -4.68 7.76
C VAL A 43 -3.14 -3.21 7.65
N TYR A 44 -4.00 -2.37 8.23
CA TYR A 44 -3.79 -0.94 8.28
C TYR A 44 -2.87 -0.58 9.44
N ASP A 45 -1.79 0.16 9.16
CA ASP A 45 -0.97 0.84 10.14
C ASP A 45 -1.51 2.26 10.38
N PRO A 46 -2.22 2.51 11.49
CA PRO A 46 -2.76 3.82 11.80
C PRO A 46 -1.68 4.87 12.16
N TYR A 47 -0.41 4.48 12.31
CA TYR A 47 0.65 5.41 12.72
C TYR A 47 1.35 6.07 11.53
N ARG A 48 1.46 5.36 10.41
CA ARG A 48 1.95 5.92 9.14
C ARG A 48 0.88 6.09 8.07
N HIS A 49 -0.34 5.63 8.36
CA HIS A 49 -1.47 5.61 7.44
C HIS A 49 -1.20 4.75 6.20
N ASP A 50 -0.44 3.67 6.37
CA ASP A 50 -0.05 2.74 5.32
C ASP A 50 -0.80 1.41 5.42
N TYR A 51 -0.97 0.74 4.29
CA TYR A 51 -1.54 -0.60 4.22
C TYR A 51 -0.43 -1.62 3.96
N HIS A 52 -0.28 -2.56 4.89
CA HIS A 52 0.69 -3.65 4.77
C HIS A 52 -0.03 -4.95 4.40
N ASN A 53 0.56 -5.73 3.50
CA ASN A 53 0.06 -7.06 3.18
C ASN A 53 0.57 -8.04 4.24
N TRP A 54 -0.35 -8.68 4.97
CA TRP A 54 0.00 -9.78 5.87
C TRP A 54 0.16 -11.07 5.05
N ASN A 55 1.35 -11.23 4.47
CA ASN A 55 1.77 -12.45 3.77
C ASN A 55 2.64 -13.33 4.70
N ASP A 56 3.15 -14.45 4.18
CA ASP A 56 4.00 -15.37 4.95
C ASP A 56 5.31 -14.74 5.45
N ASP A 57 5.83 -13.76 4.70
CA ASP A 57 7.04 -13.03 5.06
C ASP A 57 6.80 -12.09 6.26
N GLU A 58 5.69 -11.36 6.22
CA GLU A 58 5.24 -10.48 7.30
C GLU A 58 4.88 -11.30 8.56
N ASP A 59 4.21 -12.46 8.41
CA ASP A 59 3.93 -13.36 9.55
C ASP A 59 5.22 -13.89 10.18
N ARG A 60 6.24 -14.21 9.37
CA ARG A 60 7.56 -14.63 9.87
C ARG A 60 8.26 -13.51 10.62
N THR A 61 8.28 -12.31 10.06
CA THR A 61 8.85 -11.11 10.68
C THR A 61 8.15 -10.81 12.01
N TYR A 62 6.82 -10.88 12.02
CA TYR A 62 6.02 -10.74 13.22
C TYR A 62 6.35 -11.78 14.29
N ARG A 63 6.45 -13.07 13.94
CA ARG A 63 6.84 -14.14 14.88
C ARG A 63 8.22 -13.90 15.48
N GLN A 64 9.18 -13.48 14.65
CA GLN A 64 10.54 -13.19 15.10
C GLN A 64 10.56 -12.01 16.07
N TRP A 65 9.86 -10.92 15.74
CA TRP A 65 9.69 -9.78 16.64
C TRP A 65 8.99 -10.16 17.94
N TYR A 66 7.93 -10.96 17.86
CA TYR A 66 7.15 -11.41 19.02
C TYR A 66 8.01 -12.26 19.96
N GLY A 67 8.77 -13.21 19.41
CA GLY A 67 9.68 -14.06 20.18
C GLY A 67 10.75 -13.26 20.93
N GLN A 68 11.34 -12.26 20.26
CA GLN A 68 12.34 -11.36 20.85
C GLN A 68 11.72 -10.44 21.93
N THR A 69 10.56 -9.85 21.64
CA THR A 69 9.92 -8.86 22.53
C THR A 69 9.34 -9.50 23.79
N TYR A 70 8.77 -10.70 23.66
CA TYR A 70 8.06 -11.38 24.75
C TYR A 70 8.84 -12.55 25.35
N ASN A 71 10.14 -12.71 25.05
CA ASN A 71 11.01 -13.78 25.58
C ASN A 71 10.39 -15.18 25.43
N GLY A 72 9.80 -15.49 24.28
CA GLY A 72 9.24 -16.81 24.00
C GLY A 72 7.89 -17.13 24.64
N ARG A 73 7.07 -16.12 25.00
CA ARG A 73 5.65 -16.34 25.33
C ARG A 73 4.91 -17.03 24.18
N ASP A 74 3.78 -17.66 24.51
CA ASP A 74 2.87 -18.26 23.53
C ASP A 74 2.53 -17.26 22.42
N TYR A 75 2.70 -17.72 21.18
CA TYR A 75 2.39 -16.93 20.01
C TYR A 75 0.95 -16.42 20.07
N ARG A 76 0.79 -15.12 19.88
CA ARG A 76 -0.52 -14.47 19.82
C ARG A 76 -0.71 -13.83 18.47
N ASP A 77 -1.85 -14.10 17.84
CA ASP A 77 -2.21 -13.47 16.57
C ASP A 77 -2.17 -11.94 16.70
N TYR A 78 -1.63 -11.25 15.68
CA TYR A 78 -1.59 -9.80 15.63
C TYR A 78 -2.96 -9.14 15.89
N LYS A 79 -4.04 -9.72 15.35
CA LYS A 79 -5.41 -9.22 15.54
C LYS A 79 -5.88 -9.28 17.00
N LYS A 80 -5.27 -10.13 17.83
CA LYS A 80 -5.58 -10.28 19.27
C LYS A 80 -4.64 -9.44 20.14
N LEU A 81 -3.63 -8.77 19.57
CA LEU A 81 -2.74 -7.89 20.32
C LEU A 81 -3.47 -6.68 20.90
N SER A 82 -2.92 -6.10 21.97
CA SER A 82 -3.40 -4.80 22.43
C SER A 82 -2.98 -3.72 21.41
N LYS A 83 -3.71 -2.60 21.35
CA LYS A 83 -3.35 -1.48 20.45
C LYS A 83 -1.91 -0.98 20.70
N LYS A 84 -1.45 -1.06 21.95
CA LYS A 84 -0.07 -0.69 22.32
C LYS A 84 0.96 -1.64 21.70
N ASP A 85 0.69 -2.94 21.72
CA ASP A 85 1.59 -3.94 21.16
C ASP A 85 1.58 -3.91 19.63
N GLN A 86 0.41 -3.68 19.01
CA GLN A 86 0.31 -3.45 17.57
C GLN A 86 1.15 -2.24 17.14
N ARG A 87 1.12 -1.14 17.91
CA ARG A 87 2.00 0.02 17.69
C ARG A 87 3.48 -0.35 17.79
N ALA A 88 3.86 -1.12 18.80
CA ALA A 88 5.25 -1.51 19.00
C ALA A 88 5.75 -2.34 17.82
N TYR A 89 4.91 -3.24 17.30
CA TYR A 89 5.21 -4.02 16.09
C TYR A 89 5.46 -3.12 14.88
N TRP A 90 4.53 -2.20 14.54
CA TRP A 90 4.72 -1.30 13.40
C TRP A 90 5.94 -0.40 13.56
N THR A 91 6.20 0.07 14.79
CA THR A 91 7.40 0.88 15.08
C THR A 91 8.68 0.11 14.77
N TYR A 92 8.76 -1.16 15.20
CA TYR A 92 9.86 -2.05 14.85
C TYR A 92 9.94 -2.30 13.34
N ARG A 93 8.80 -2.54 12.69
CA ARG A 93 8.74 -2.84 11.26
C ARG A 93 9.30 -1.71 10.40
N HIS A 94 8.96 -0.46 10.76
CA HIS A 94 9.48 0.76 10.12
C HIS A 94 10.94 1.08 10.44
N ASP A 95 11.47 0.57 11.54
CA ASP A 95 12.90 0.68 11.85
C ASP A 95 13.69 -0.29 10.98
N HIS A 96 13.20 -1.54 10.86
CA HIS A 96 13.80 -2.59 10.05
C HIS A 96 13.71 -2.36 8.53
N ASP A 97 12.69 -1.64 8.04
CA ASP A 97 12.60 -1.29 6.61
C ASP A 97 13.67 -0.28 6.16
N LYS A 98 14.08 0.66 7.04
CA LYS A 98 15.02 1.73 6.67
C LYS A 98 16.43 1.24 6.37
N ASP A 99 16.82 0.10 6.92
CA ASP A 99 18.14 -0.48 6.69
C ASP A 99 18.30 -1.03 5.27
N HIS A 100 17.20 -1.28 4.55
CA HIS A 100 17.23 -1.82 3.19
C HIS A 100 17.37 -0.76 2.09
N ASP A 101 17.11 0.52 2.37
CA ASP A 101 17.11 1.58 1.35
C ASP A 101 18.49 2.26 1.16
N HIS A 102 19.45 2.02 2.07
CA HIS A 102 20.74 2.72 2.08
C HIS A 102 21.80 2.20 1.09
N ASP A 103 21.49 1.18 0.29
CA ASP A 103 22.45 0.58 -0.65
C ASP A 103 22.29 1.08 -2.11
N ASN A 104 21.31 1.94 -2.42
CA ASN A 104 21.04 2.33 -3.81
C ASN A 104 21.67 3.66 -4.28
N ASP A 105 22.43 4.35 -3.43
CA ASP A 105 23.11 5.62 -3.78
C ASP A 105 24.59 5.43 -4.20
N ARG A 106 24.99 4.22 -4.61
CA ARG A 106 26.33 3.94 -5.16
C ARG A 106 26.24 3.21 -6.51
N HIS A 107 25.95 3.95 -7.58
CA HIS A 107 26.51 3.65 -8.90
C HIS A 107 26.52 4.86 -9.83
#